data_AF-A0A6N0DVL8-F1
#
_entry.id   AF-A0A6N0DVL8-F1
#
_cell.length_a   1.000
_cell.length_b   1.000
_cell.length_c   1.000
_cell.angle_alpha   90.00
_cell.angle_beta   90.00
_cell.angle_gamma   90.00
#
_symmetry.space_group_name_H-M   'P 1'
#
loop_
_entity.id
_entity.type
_entity.pdbx_description
1 polymer ?
#
loop_
_entity_poly.entity_id
_entity_poly.type
_entity_poly.pdbx_seq_one_letter_code
_entity_poly.pdbx_strand_id
1 'polypeptide(L)'
;MASGAAFRALAIAAFTLWSAAAIAEEPPEPLADEAATERAAVPEKPEATERPPKLTPAEKAEKQSRMACKIEICSILKTQQLEGPDVACDIVKTWREKDIEKMTGGHVSWPWGKAVCRSKLKLERAALAKAMSRPNFQVSMETQTVRCALYRKGGKPYQMRIDLSPKVTFKNGKAREASINWGEMDAPTAIYPVIYAGTGLDNSSNFLGPVVVDLVNEFTTKKCAEVKRELPEE
;
A
#
# COMPACT_ATOMS: atom_id res chain seq x y z
N MET A 1 -52.99 25.44 -48.26
CA MET A 1 -53.65 26.21 -47.19
C MET A 1 -52.66 26.23 -46.02
N ALA A 2 -51.72 27.18 -46.05
CA ALA A 2 -51.76 28.47 -45.32
C ALA A 2 -51.56 28.23 -43.81
N SER A 3 -50.33 28.39 -43.30
CA SER A 3 -49.65 29.66 -42.93
C SER A 3 -50.00 30.15 -41.53
N GLY A 4 -48.96 30.34 -40.72
CA GLY A 4 -48.98 31.02 -39.43
C GLY A 4 -47.55 31.22 -38.95
N ALA A 5 -46.88 32.22 -39.54
CA ALA A 5 -45.50 32.59 -39.29
C ALA A 5 -45.40 33.87 -38.44
N ALA A 6 -44.24 34.01 -37.80
CA ALA A 6 -43.58 35.27 -37.40
C ALA A 6 -44.21 36.03 -36.20
N PHE A 7 -43.51 36.76 -35.34
CA PHE A 7 -42.38 37.72 -35.44
C PHE A 7 -41.88 37.91 -33.98
N ARG A 8 -40.64 38.22 -33.56
CA ARG A 8 -39.61 39.21 -33.93
C ARG A 8 -38.26 38.71 -33.30
N ALA A 9 -37.08 38.71 -33.94
CA ALA A 9 -36.22 39.84 -34.34
C ALA A 9 -35.88 40.79 -33.16
N LEU A 10 -34.67 41.31 -32.91
CA LEU A 10 -33.28 41.18 -33.38
C LEU A 10 -32.46 42.19 -32.50
N ALA A 11 -31.13 42.26 -32.70
CA ALA A 11 -30.13 43.24 -32.19
C ALA A 11 -29.35 42.77 -30.95
N ILE A 12 -28.05 42.44 -31.00
CA ILE A 12 -26.83 43.07 -31.59
C ILE A 12 -26.52 44.46 -31.01
N ALA A 13 -25.47 44.49 -30.18
CA ALA A 13 -24.34 45.44 -30.13
C ALA A 13 -23.53 45.08 -28.87
N ALA A 14 -22.32 44.49 -28.91
CA ALA A 14 -21.05 45.01 -29.42
C ALA A 14 -20.69 46.39 -28.86
N PHE A 15 -19.53 46.45 -28.21
CA PHE A 15 -18.54 47.55 -28.07
C PHE A 15 -17.98 47.53 -26.63
N THR A 16 -16.68 47.55 -26.33
CA THR A 16 -15.40 47.33 -27.02
C THR A 16 -14.33 47.80 -26.02
N LEU A 17 -13.15 47.17 -26.08
CA LEU A 17 -11.81 47.79 -26.02
C LEU A 17 -11.43 48.67 -24.82
N TRP A 18 -10.33 48.30 -24.14
CA TRP A 18 -8.97 48.80 -24.45
C TRP A 18 -7.95 47.96 -23.65
N SER A 19 -7.18 47.05 -24.27
CA SER A 19 -5.79 47.16 -24.83
C SER A 19 -4.74 47.70 -23.84
N ALA A 20 -3.45 47.37 -23.93
CA ALA A 20 -2.64 46.81 -25.04
C ALA A 20 -1.38 46.11 -24.48
N ALA A 21 -0.91 45.05 -25.14
CA ALA A 21 0.35 44.97 -25.92
C ALA A 21 1.61 44.66 -25.07
N ALA A 22 2.17 43.44 -25.17
CA ALA A 22 3.16 42.96 -26.17
C ALA A 22 4.55 43.60 -25.92
N ILE A 23 5.69 42.89 -25.96
CA ILE A 23 6.34 42.27 -27.12
C ILE A 23 7.38 41.21 -26.64
N ALA A 24 7.70 40.26 -27.52
CA ALA A 24 8.57 39.09 -27.40
C ALA A 24 10.10 39.37 -27.45
N GLU A 25 10.93 38.40 -27.03
CA GLU A 25 12.16 37.91 -27.71
C GLU A 25 12.87 36.79 -26.89
N GLU A 26 13.34 35.72 -27.55
CA GLU A 26 14.36 34.74 -27.12
C GLU A 26 15.54 34.81 -28.14
N PRO A 27 16.71 34.14 -27.92
CA PRO A 27 17.79 34.31 -26.93
C PRO A 27 19.15 34.60 -27.65
N PRO A 28 20.31 34.69 -26.97
CA PRO A 28 21.19 33.50 -26.88
C PRO A 28 22.08 33.41 -25.60
N GLU A 29 22.54 32.20 -25.24
CA GLU A 29 23.69 31.96 -24.32
C GLU A 29 25.03 32.34 -25.00
N PRO A 30 26.14 32.66 -24.28
CA PRO A 30 27.04 31.60 -23.77
C PRO A 30 27.92 31.90 -22.51
N LEU A 31 28.34 30.80 -21.87
CA LEU A 31 29.66 30.49 -21.27
C LEU A 31 30.14 31.09 -19.91
N ALA A 32 30.41 30.12 -19.02
CA ALA A 32 31.66 29.86 -18.27
C ALA A 32 31.90 30.45 -16.86
N ASP A 33 32.26 29.49 -15.98
CA ASP A 33 33.14 29.53 -14.79
C ASP A 33 32.82 30.47 -13.62
N GLU A 34 32.56 29.91 -12.44
CA GLU A 34 33.63 29.69 -11.45
C GLU A 34 33.13 28.82 -10.27
N ALA A 35 34.01 27.91 -9.86
CA ALA A 35 33.85 27.03 -8.74
C ALA A 35 34.03 27.77 -7.39
N ALA A 36 33.13 27.54 -6.44
CA ALA A 36 33.48 27.61 -5.02
C ALA A 36 32.60 26.64 -4.23
N THR A 37 33.25 25.60 -3.74
CA THR A 37 32.68 24.49 -2.98
C THR A 37 32.51 24.94 -1.53
N GLU A 38 31.26 25.07 -1.06
CA GLU A 38 30.98 25.07 0.38
C GLU A 38 29.99 23.93 0.67
N ARG A 39 30.56 22.74 0.95
CA ARG A 39 29.79 21.63 1.52
C ARG A 39 29.43 22.00 2.95
N ALA A 40 28.29 22.67 3.12
CA ALA A 40 27.63 22.76 4.40
C ALA A 40 27.34 21.34 4.90
N ALA A 41 27.96 20.97 6.03
CA ALA A 41 27.73 19.72 6.71
C ALA A 41 26.25 19.62 7.11
N VAL A 42 25.54 18.67 6.51
CA VAL A 42 24.21 18.28 6.98
C VAL A 42 24.42 17.64 8.36
N PRO A 43 23.77 18.14 9.43
CA PRO A 43 23.86 17.49 10.72
C PRO A 43 23.21 16.11 10.63
N GLU A 44 24.03 15.08 10.78
CA GLU A 44 23.61 13.69 10.84
C GLU A 44 22.71 13.52 12.07
N LYS A 45 21.40 13.44 11.82
CA LYS A 45 20.41 13.10 12.84
C LYS A 45 20.80 11.73 13.40
N PRO A 46 21.03 11.58 14.71
CA PRO A 46 21.39 10.30 15.29
C PRO A 46 20.19 9.36 15.11
N GLU A 47 20.31 8.43 14.17
CA GLU A 47 19.37 7.34 13.99
C GLU A 47 19.57 6.38 15.16
N ALA A 48 18.88 6.67 16.26
CA ALA A 48 18.77 5.77 17.39
C ALA A 48 18.21 4.44 16.86
N THR A 49 19.09 3.45 16.75
CA THR A 49 18.75 2.09 16.34
C THR A 49 17.96 1.45 17.49
N GLU A 50 16.66 1.76 17.58
CA GLU A 50 15.77 1.11 18.53
C GLU A 50 15.73 -0.39 18.20
N ARG A 51 16.23 -1.20 19.13
CA ARG A 51 16.16 -2.66 19.03
C ARG A 51 14.70 -3.07 18.88
N PRO A 52 14.36 -3.96 17.93
CA PRO A 52 12.97 -4.36 17.71
C PRO A 52 12.39 -4.95 19.01
N PRO A 53 11.19 -4.52 19.41
CA PRO A 53 10.62 -4.89 20.70
C PRO A 53 10.36 -6.40 20.77
N LYS A 54 10.65 -7.02 21.91
CA LYS A 54 10.51 -8.47 22.11
C LYS A 54 9.07 -8.95 21.84
N LEU A 55 8.93 -10.07 21.13
CA LEU A 55 7.63 -10.71 20.87
C LEU A 55 7.06 -11.35 22.14
N THR A 56 5.75 -11.22 22.34
CA THR A 56 4.98 -11.96 23.34
C THR A 56 4.89 -13.45 22.97
N PRO A 57 4.55 -14.36 23.91
CA PRO A 57 4.34 -15.78 23.59
C PRO A 57 3.33 -16.02 22.48
N ALA A 58 2.21 -15.28 22.48
CA ALA A 58 1.20 -15.36 21.43
C ALA A 58 1.77 -14.95 20.07
N GLU A 59 2.51 -13.84 20.00
CA GLU A 59 3.10 -13.39 18.73
C GLU A 59 4.21 -14.31 18.23
N LYS A 60 4.92 -15.01 19.12
CA LYS A 60 5.87 -16.06 18.74
C LYS A 60 5.14 -17.26 18.12
N ALA A 61 4.06 -17.71 18.74
CA ALA A 61 3.22 -18.78 18.21
C ALA A 61 2.62 -18.39 16.84
N GLU A 62 2.11 -17.17 16.71
CA GLU A 62 1.64 -16.63 15.42
C GLU A 62 2.78 -16.55 14.38
N LYS A 63 4.00 -16.21 14.77
CA LYS A 63 5.16 -16.22 13.84
C LYS A 63 5.44 -17.64 13.37
N GLN A 64 5.45 -18.61 14.28
CA GLN A 64 5.67 -20.02 13.96
C GLN A 64 4.56 -20.59 13.09
N SER A 65 3.29 -20.26 13.35
CA SER A 65 2.16 -20.75 12.57
C SER A 65 2.19 -20.30 11.12
N ARG A 66 2.83 -19.15 10.83
CA ARG A 66 3.01 -18.63 9.46
C ARG A 66 4.28 -19.17 8.78
N MET A 67 5.10 -19.97 9.46
CA MET A 67 6.40 -20.38 8.94
C MET A 67 6.29 -21.28 7.71
N ALA A 68 5.42 -22.30 7.74
CA ALA A 68 5.19 -23.17 6.59
C ALA A 68 4.74 -22.36 5.35
N CYS A 69 3.80 -21.44 5.56
CA CYS A 69 3.34 -20.52 4.52
C CYS A 69 4.49 -19.67 3.93
N LYS A 70 5.34 -19.13 4.81
CA LYS A 70 6.52 -18.35 4.42
C LYS A 70 7.48 -19.19 3.58
N ILE A 71 7.78 -20.42 4.01
CA ILE A 71 8.66 -21.36 3.29
C ILE A 71 8.11 -21.61 1.90
N GLU A 72 6.82 -21.92 1.78
CA GLU A 72 6.20 -22.24 0.51
C GLU A 72 6.24 -21.06 -0.47
N ILE A 73 5.83 -19.87 -0.03
CA ILE A 73 5.88 -18.66 -0.87
C ILE A 73 7.33 -18.39 -1.31
N CYS A 74 8.30 -18.42 -0.39
CA CYS A 74 9.70 -18.17 -0.71
C CYS A 74 10.29 -19.23 -1.66
N SER A 75 9.86 -20.48 -1.56
CA SER A 75 10.23 -21.54 -2.50
C SER A 75 9.74 -21.23 -3.92
N ILE A 76 8.47 -20.82 -4.06
CA ILE A 76 7.88 -20.45 -5.35
C ILE A 76 8.61 -19.24 -5.95
N LEU A 77 8.84 -18.19 -5.17
CA LEU A 77 9.53 -16.98 -5.63
C LEU A 77 10.97 -17.28 -6.11
N LYS A 78 11.65 -18.24 -5.46
CA LYS A 78 13.01 -18.65 -5.81
C LYS A 78 13.04 -19.54 -7.06
N THR A 79 12.20 -20.57 -7.08
CA THR A 79 12.19 -21.58 -8.17
C THR A 79 11.49 -21.07 -9.42
N GLN A 80 10.58 -20.11 -9.26
CA GLN A 80 9.76 -19.53 -10.33
C GLN A 80 8.97 -20.59 -11.10
N GLN A 81 8.70 -21.73 -10.47
CA GLN A 81 7.97 -22.83 -11.08
C GLN A 81 6.49 -22.45 -11.22
N LEU A 82 6.00 -22.46 -12.47
CA LEU A 82 4.63 -22.06 -12.80
C LEU A 82 3.59 -23.09 -12.38
N GLU A 83 3.96 -24.37 -12.46
CA GLU A 83 3.08 -25.50 -12.17
C GLU A 83 3.19 -25.96 -10.70
N GLY A 84 2.09 -26.50 -10.16
CA GLY A 84 2.01 -27.01 -8.80
C GLY A 84 0.87 -26.36 -7.99
N PRO A 85 0.72 -26.70 -6.71
CA PRO A 85 -0.38 -26.21 -5.89
C PRO A 85 -0.21 -24.73 -5.53
N ASP A 86 -1.33 -24.03 -5.45
CA ASP A 86 -1.40 -22.67 -4.90
C ASP A 86 -1.16 -22.65 -3.39
N VAL A 87 -0.74 -21.49 -2.89
CA VAL A 87 -0.50 -21.30 -1.46
C VAL A 87 -1.83 -20.97 -0.78
N ALA A 88 -2.19 -21.75 0.24
CA ALA A 88 -3.35 -21.50 1.08
C ALA A 88 -2.98 -21.62 2.56
N CYS A 89 -3.17 -20.54 3.33
CA CYS A 89 -2.73 -20.48 4.72
C CYS A 89 -3.73 -19.74 5.62
N ASP A 90 -3.95 -20.25 6.83
CA ASP A 90 -4.59 -19.48 7.89
C ASP A 90 -3.57 -18.55 8.55
N ILE A 91 -3.79 -17.24 8.42
CA ILE A 91 -2.92 -16.21 8.96
C ILE A 91 -3.60 -15.60 10.18
N VAL A 92 -2.93 -15.64 11.32
CA VAL A 92 -3.24 -14.80 12.48
C VAL A 92 -2.10 -13.83 12.68
N LYS A 93 -2.38 -12.54 12.80
CA LYS A 93 -1.37 -11.52 13.04
C LYS A 93 -1.86 -10.49 14.04
N THR A 94 -1.10 -10.35 15.11
CA THR A 94 -1.18 -9.20 16.01
C THR A 94 -0.42 -8.02 15.41
N TRP A 95 -1.12 -6.89 15.31
CA TRP A 95 -0.62 -5.56 14.98
C TRP A 95 -0.64 -4.72 16.25
N ARG A 96 0.52 -4.28 16.72
CA ARG A 96 0.61 -3.46 17.91
C ARG A 96 0.19 -2.03 17.58
N GLU A 97 -0.33 -1.29 18.56
CA GLU A 97 -0.73 0.12 18.42
C GLU A 97 0.36 0.94 17.72
N LYS A 98 1.60 0.89 18.22
CA LYS A 98 2.76 1.56 17.62
C LYS A 98 3.04 1.16 16.17
N ASP A 99 2.84 -0.10 15.82
CA ASP A 99 3.06 -0.57 14.44
C ASP A 99 1.97 -0.01 13.52
N ILE A 100 0.73 0.06 14.00
CA ILE A 100 -0.39 0.65 13.26
C ILE A 100 -0.17 2.14 13.06
N GLU A 101 0.14 2.89 14.12
CA GLU A 101 0.43 4.33 14.04
C GLU A 101 1.60 4.63 13.10
N LYS A 102 2.65 3.80 13.13
CA LYS A 102 3.78 3.91 12.22
C LYS A 102 3.37 3.66 10.76
N MET A 103 2.59 2.61 10.50
CA MET A 103 2.13 2.29 9.15
C MET A 103 1.16 3.34 8.61
N THR A 104 0.29 3.91 9.45
CA THR A 104 -0.65 4.94 9.01
C THR A 104 -0.01 6.30 8.83
N GLY A 105 1.25 6.50 9.26
CA GLY A 105 2.00 7.74 9.06
C GLY A 105 1.29 8.99 9.62
N GLY A 106 0.38 8.82 10.57
CA GLY A 106 -0.47 9.88 11.10
C GLY A 106 -1.67 10.29 10.22
N HIS A 107 -1.86 9.68 9.04
CA HIS A 107 -3.01 9.95 8.16
C HIS A 107 -4.36 9.55 8.79
N VAL A 108 -4.34 8.55 9.68
CA VAL A 108 -5.51 8.06 10.39
C VAL A 108 -5.17 7.96 11.88
N SER A 109 -5.95 8.64 12.72
CA SER A 109 -5.85 8.50 14.17
C SER A 109 -6.33 7.11 14.59
N TRP A 110 -5.54 6.43 15.42
CA TRP A 110 -5.85 5.10 15.92
C TRP A 110 -6.20 5.15 17.41
N PRO A 111 -7.49 5.23 17.79
CA PRO A 111 -7.90 5.42 19.18
C PRO A 111 -7.89 4.12 20.01
N TRP A 112 -7.50 3.00 19.42
CA TRP A 112 -7.51 1.68 20.04
C TRP A 112 -6.09 1.20 20.35
N GLY A 113 -5.97 0.10 21.09
CA GLY A 113 -4.70 -0.60 21.28
C GLY A 113 -4.38 -1.51 20.09
N LYS A 114 -3.87 -2.71 20.37
CA LYS A 114 -3.54 -3.69 19.33
C LYS A 114 -4.77 -4.15 18.52
N ALA A 115 -4.54 -4.55 17.27
CA ALA A 115 -5.47 -5.33 16.47
C ALA A 115 -4.97 -6.78 16.35
N VAL A 116 -5.86 -7.75 16.44
CA VAL A 116 -5.55 -9.15 16.11
C VAL A 116 -6.39 -9.54 14.92
N CYS A 117 -5.75 -9.64 13.76
CA CYS A 117 -6.42 -9.92 12.50
C CYS A 117 -6.19 -11.37 12.06
N ARG A 118 -7.22 -11.96 11.45
CA ARG A 118 -7.23 -13.31 10.92
C ARG A 118 -7.69 -13.30 9.48
N SER A 119 -7.00 -14.02 8.62
CA SER A 119 -7.40 -14.17 7.22
C SER A 119 -7.06 -15.55 6.70
N LYS A 120 -7.76 -15.94 5.63
CA LYS A 120 -7.39 -17.11 4.81
C LYS A 120 -6.63 -16.58 3.60
N LEU A 121 -5.30 -16.62 3.68
CA LEU A 121 -4.44 -16.20 2.59
C LEU A 121 -4.54 -17.22 1.46
N LYS A 122 -4.85 -16.75 0.25
CA LYS A 122 -4.73 -17.51 -0.99
C LYS A 122 -3.81 -16.78 -1.95
N LEU A 123 -2.83 -17.45 -2.52
CA LEU A 123 -1.94 -16.90 -3.54
C LEU A 123 -1.75 -17.90 -4.66
N GLU A 124 -2.04 -17.47 -5.88
CA GLU A 124 -1.78 -18.28 -7.06
C GLU A 124 -0.28 -18.47 -7.27
N ARG A 125 0.16 -19.73 -7.37
CA ARG A 125 1.57 -20.07 -7.64
C ARG A 125 2.05 -19.41 -8.93
N ALA A 126 1.27 -19.53 -9.99
CA ALA A 126 1.62 -18.99 -11.29
C ALA A 126 1.79 -17.46 -11.22
N ALA A 127 0.98 -16.75 -10.42
CA ALA A 127 1.12 -15.32 -10.23
C ALA A 127 2.43 -14.96 -9.49
N LEU A 128 2.76 -15.68 -8.41
CA LEU A 128 4.01 -15.50 -7.67
C LEU A 128 5.24 -15.77 -8.54
N ALA A 129 5.23 -16.85 -9.32
CA ALA A 129 6.31 -17.18 -10.25
C ALA A 129 6.48 -16.12 -11.36
N LYS A 130 5.37 -15.64 -11.94
CA LYS A 130 5.37 -14.59 -12.97
C LYS A 130 5.83 -13.23 -12.43
N ALA A 131 5.51 -12.91 -11.17
CA ALA A 131 5.97 -11.69 -10.51
C ALA A 131 7.51 -11.58 -10.46
N MET A 132 8.19 -12.72 -10.34
CA MET A 132 9.65 -12.78 -10.24
C MET A 132 10.35 -12.94 -11.60
N SER A 133 9.72 -13.63 -12.55
CA SER A 133 10.34 -13.98 -13.83
C SER A 133 10.09 -12.99 -14.96
N ARG A 134 8.96 -12.25 -14.92
CA ARG A 134 8.60 -11.33 -16.00
C ARG A 134 9.21 -9.93 -15.77
N PRO A 135 9.54 -9.20 -16.85
CA PRO A 135 10.07 -7.85 -16.73
C PRO A 135 9.06 -6.87 -16.11
N ASN A 136 7.77 -7.09 -16.36
CA ASN A 136 6.66 -6.35 -15.76
C ASN A 136 5.45 -7.28 -15.57
N PHE A 137 4.91 -7.37 -14.37
CA PHE A 137 3.74 -8.20 -14.07
C PHE A 137 2.97 -7.67 -12.86
N GLN A 138 1.64 -7.64 -12.94
CA GLN A 138 0.78 -7.30 -11.81
C GLN A 138 0.17 -8.56 -11.23
N VAL A 139 0.43 -8.80 -9.95
CA VAL A 139 -0.31 -9.78 -9.15
C VAL A 139 -1.59 -9.10 -8.68
N SER A 140 -2.74 -9.61 -9.11
CA SER A 140 -4.05 -9.25 -8.54
C SER A 140 -4.53 -10.39 -7.68
N MET A 141 -4.68 -10.13 -6.39
CA MET A 141 -5.20 -11.12 -5.45
C MET A 141 -6.73 -11.16 -5.54
N GLU A 142 -7.29 -12.36 -5.46
CA GLU A 142 -8.74 -12.53 -5.23
C GLU A 142 -9.15 -11.79 -3.96
N THR A 143 -10.42 -11.42 -3.86
CA THR A 143 -10.98 -10.82 -2.64
C THR A 143 -10.83 -11.78 -1.46
N GLN A 144 -10.22 -11.30 -0.38
CA GLN A 144 -10.04 -12.05 0.86
C GLN A 144 -10.65 -11.28 2.02
N THR A 145 -11.45 -11.99 2.79
CA THR A 145 -12.03 -11.47 4.01
C THR A 145 -11.05 -11.56 5.18
N VAL A 146 -10.79 -10.42 5.81
CA VAL A 146 -10.02 -10.30 7.05
C VAL A 146 -10.95 -10.02 8.21
N ARG A 147 -10.80 -10.76 9.30
CA ARG A 147 -11.52 -10.55 10.56
C ARG A 147 -10.57 -10.00 11.60
N CYS A 148 -10.86 -8.83 12.15
CA CYS A 148 -10.01 -8.19 13.15
C CYS A 148 -10.73 -8.00 14.47
N ALA A 149 -10.03 -8.29 15.57
CA ALA A 149 -10.40 -7.91 16.92
C ALA A 149 -9.60 -6.68 17.34
N LEU A 150 -10.26 -5.53 17.52
CA LEU A 150 -9.62 -4.27 17.95
C LEU A 150 -9.71 -4.16 19.47
N TYR A 151 -8.56 -4.25 20.15
CA TYR A 151 -8.48 -4.18 21.61
C TYR A 151 -8.53 -2.74 22.07
N ARG A 152 -9.39 -2.47 23.04
CA ARG A 152 -9.53 -1.15 23.67
C ARG A 152 -8.71 -1.11 24.94
N LYS A 153 -8.42 0.11 25.44
CA LYS A 153 -7.76 0.31 26.75
C LYS A 153 -8.61 -0.22 27.93
N GLY A 154 -9.88 -0.57 27.70
CA GLY A 154 -10.73 -1.33 28.61
C GLY A 154 -11.93 -1.97 27.86
N GLY A 155 -12.49 -3.04 28.43
CA GLY A 155 -13.65 -3.75 27.89
C GLY A 155 -13.32 -4.81 26.82
N LYS A 156 -14.38 -5.43 26.27
CA LYS A 156 -14.26 -6.46 25.23
C LYS A 156 -13.76 -5.85 23.90
N PRO A 157 -12.98 -6.57 23.08
CA PRO A 157 -12.54 -6.06 21.78
C PRO A 157 -13.72 -5.80 20.85
N TYR A 158 -13.61 -4.82 19.97
CA TYR A 158 -14.54 -4.71 18.83
C TYR A 158 -14.19 -5.80 17.82
N GLN A 159 -15.19 -6.47 17.26
CA GLN A 159 -15.01 -7.42 16.16
C GLN A 159 -15.42 -6.71 14.87
N MET A 160 -14.60 -6.84 13.83
CA MET A 160 -14.92 -6.33 12.50
C MET A 160 -14.47 -7.32 11.43
N ARG A 161 -15.08 -7.20 10.26
CA ARG A 161 -14.73 -7.88 9.04
C ARG A 161 -14.52 -6.86 7.94
N ILE A 162 -13.48 -7.05 7.14
CA ILE A 162 -13.19 -6.22 5.98
C ILE A 162 -12.64 -7.06 4.86
N ASP A 163 -13.12 -6.82 3.64
CA ASP A 163 -12.60 -7.44 2.44
C ASP A 163 -11.45 -6.62 1.85
N LEU A 164 -10.49 -7.30 1.26
CA LEU A 164 -9.37 -6.70 0.54
C LEU A 164 -9.09 -7.47 -0.74
N SER A 165 -8.71 -6.75 -1.79
CA SER A 165 -8.33 -7.33 -3.09
C SER A 165 -7.00 -6.74 -3.56
N PRO A 166 -5.88 -7.02 -2.88
CA PRO A 166 -4.62 -6.32 -3.15
C PRO A 166 -4.11 -6.50 -4.57
N LYS A 167 -3.47 -5.45 -5.08
CA LYS A 167 -2.73 -5.48 -6.34
C LYS A 167 -1.30 -5.08 -6.09
N VAL A 168 -0.35 -5.80 -6.67
CA VAL A 168 1.07 -5.49 -6.58
C VAL A 168 1.69 -5.58 -7.96
N THR A 169 2.25 -4.48 -8.44
CA THR A 169 2.99 -4.42 -9.71
C THR A 169 4.47 -4.66 -9.44
N PHE A 170 5.01 -5.69 -10.07
CA PHE A 170 6.42 -6.04 -10.04
C PHE A 170 7.10 -5.59 -11.33
N LYS A 171 8.30 -5.03 -11.21
CA LYS A 171 9.22 -4.77 -12.33
C LYS A 171 10.54 -5.45 -12.04
N ASN A 172 10.93 -6.39 -12.91
CA ASN A 172 12.15 -7.21 -12.76
C ASN A 172 12.25 -7.86 -11.36
N GLY A 173 11.18 -8.51 -10.90
CA GLY A 173 11.14 -9.18 -9.61
C GLY A 173 11.11 -8.28 -8.37
N LYS A 174 11.01 -6.95 -8.53
CA LYS A 174 10.88 -5.99 -7.42
C LYS A 174 9.50 -5.34 -7.44
N ALA A 175 8.82 -5.29 -6.29
CA ALA A 175 7.56 -4.56 -6.16
C ALA A 175 7.81 -3.05 -6.33
N ARG A 176 6.99 -2.39 -7.14
CA ARG A 176 7.10 -0.96 -7.46
C ARG A 176 5.86 -0.17 -7.11
N GLU A 177 4.71 -0.80 -7.22
CA GLU A 177 3.42 -0.21 -6.87
C GLU A 177 2.61 -1.27 -6.15
N ALA A 178 1.84 -0.85 -5.16
CA ALA A 178 0.89 -1.71 -4.49
C ALA A 178 -0.35 -0.90 -4.12
N SER A 179 -1.50 -1.57 -4.09
CA SER A 179 -2.73 -1.06 -3.49
C SER A 179 -3.43 -2.18 -2.74
N ILE A 180 -4.08 -1.87 -1.62
CA ILE A 180 -4.81 -2.86 -0.82
C ILE A 180 -6.19 -3.15 -1.44
N ASN A 181 -6.82 -2.10 -1.99
CA ASN A 181 -8.19 -2.13 -2.53
C ASN A 181 -9.18 -2.65 -1.48
N TRP A 182 -9.48 -1.80 -0.50
CA TRP A 182 -10.43 -2.12 0.57
C TRP A 182 -11.85 -2.25 0.00
N GLY A 183 -12.52 -3.34 0.36
CA GLY A 183 -13.86 -3.70 -0.09
C GLY A 183 -14.92 -3.52 0.98
N GLU A 184 -15.89 -4.44 0.98
CA GLU A 184 -16.99 -4.46 1.95
C GLU A 184 -16.48 -4.54 3.39
N MET A 185 -17.10 -3.76 4.27
CA MET A 185 -16.77 -3.72 5.68
C MET A 185 -18.01 -3.90 6.55
N ASP A 186 -17.88 -4.77 7.53
CA ASP A 186 -18.86 -5.00 8.59
C ASP A 186 -18.18 -4.72 9.94
N ALA A 187 -18.61 -3.65 10.59
CA ALA A 187 -18.03 -3.19 11.84
C ALA A 187 -19.11 -2.54 12.73
N PRO A 188 -18.99 -2.63 14.07
CA PRO A 188 -19.87 -1.93 14.99
C PRO A 188 -19.92 -0.43 14.72
N THR A 189 -21.09 0.18 14.87
CA THR A 189 -21.32 1.63 14.66
C THR A 189 -20.33 2.50 15.44
N ALA A 190 -19.88 2.03 16.62
CA ALA A 190 -18.92 2.74 17.46
C ALA A 190 -17.51 2.87 16.85
N ILE A 191 -17.15 2.06 15.86
CA ILE A 191 -15.83 2.13 15.18
C ILE A 191 -15.93 2.38 13.68
N TYR A 192 -17.10 2.13 13.08
CA TYR A 192 -17.32 2.22 11.65
C TYR A 192 -16.81 3.53 11.03
N PRO A 193 -17.10 4.74 11.57
CA PRO A 193 -16.69 6.00 10.93
C PRO A 193 -15.17 6.14 10.78
N VAL A 194 -14.40 5.75 11.80
CA VAL A 194 -12.94 5.88 11.80
C VAL A 194 -12.31 4.89 10.82
N ILE A 195 -12.76 3.64 10.85
CA ILE A 195 -12.24 2.64 9.91
C ILE A 195 -12.63 2.99 8.48
N TYR A 196 -13.90 3.37 8.25
CA TYR A 196 -14.41 3.75 6.93
C TYR A 196 -13.64 4.94 6.36
N ALA A 197 -13.37 5.96 7.17
CA ALA A 197 -12.56 7.10 6.75
C ALA A 197 -11.14 6.67 6.37
N GLY A 198 -10.51 5.80 7.16
CA GLY A 198 -9.16 5.30 6.86
C GLY A 198 -9.10 4.46 5.59
N THR A 199 -10.02 3.54 5.40
CA THR A 199 -10.07 2.67 4.21
C THR A 199 -10.49 3.44 2.96
N GLY A 200 -11.40 4.41 3.09
CA GLY A 200 -11.79 5.32 2.01
C GLY A 200 -10.66 6.26 1.60
N LEU A 201 -9.90 6.78 2.57
CA LEU A 201 -8.70 7.57 2.32
C LEU A 201 -7.64 6.75 1.57
N ASP A 202 -7.40 5.51 1.99
CA ASP A 202 -6.44 4.65 1.28
C ASP A 202 -6.92 4.26 -0.13
N ASN A 203 -8.21 3.98 -0.33
CA ASN A 203 -8.73 3.71 -1.67
C ASN A 203 -8.62 4.91 -2.62
N SER A 204 -8.67 6.14 -2.10
CA SER A 204 -8.60 7.36 -2.92
C SER A 204 -7.18 7.87 -3.14
N SER A 205 -6.31 7.77 -2.14
CA SER A 205 -4.96 8.35 -2.16
C SER A 205 -3.84 7.31 -2.21
N ASN A 206 -4.16 6.04 -1.95
CA ASN A 206 -3.22 4.92 -1.86
C ASN A 206 -2.03 5.20 -0.92
N PHE A 207 -2.30 5.86 0.22
CA PHE A 207 -1.25 6.29 1.14
C PHE A 207 -0.52 5.12 1.82
N LEU A 208 -1.16 3.95 1.96
CA LEU A 208 -0.52 2.72 2.44
C LEU A 208 0.27 2.00 1.35
N GLY A 209 0.06 2.33 0.07
CA GLY A 209 0.72 1.71 -1.07
C GLY A 209 2.25 1.62 -0.93
N PRO A 210 2.97 2.72 -0.61
CA PRO A 210 4.41 2.70 -0.38
C PRO A 210 4.83 1.74 0.75
N VAL A 211 4.08 1.73 1.87
CA VAL A 211 4.33 0.84 3.00
C VAL A 211 4.17 -0.63 2.58
N VAL A 212 3.16 -0.93 1.77
CA VAL A 212 2.96 -2.29 1.24
C VAL A 212 4.09 -2.68 0.29
N VAL A 213 4.56 -1.78 -0.58
CA VAL A 213 5.72 -2.03 -1.45
C VAL A 213 6.96 -2.39 -0.63
N ASP A 214 7.23 -1.64 0.44
CA ASP A 214 8.37 -1.91 1.32
C ASP A 214 8.24 -3.26 2.02
N LEU A 215 7.05 -3.58 2.55
CA LEU A 215 6.79 -4.87 3.20
C LEU A 215 6.93 -6.05 2.24
N VAL A 216 6.43 -5.93 1.00
CA VAL A 216 6.58 -6.96 -0.04
C VAL A 216 8.06 -7.14 -0.38
N ASN A 217 8.78 -6.05 -0.64
CA ASN A 217 10.21 -6.14 -0.98
C ASN A 217 11.05 -6.69 0.18
N GLU A 218 10.78 -6.28 1.42
CA GLU A 218 11.44 -6.85 2.60
C GLU A 218 11.14 -8.36 2.70
N PHE A 219 9.91 -8.76 2.39
CA PHE A 219 9.51 -10.15 2.40
C PHE A 219 10.25 -10.98 1.35
N THR A 220 10.16 -10.58 0.07
CA THR A 220 10.72 -11.35 -1.05
C THR A 220 12.24 -11.41 -1.04
N THR A 221 12.90 -10.43 -0.41
CA THR A 221 14.36 -10.38 -0.30
C THR A 221 14.85 -10.92 1.03
N LYS A 222 14.81 -10.09 2.08
CA LYS A 222 15.41 -10.36 3.39
C LYS A 222 14.74 -11.55 4.07
N LYS A 223 13.41 -11.55 4.20
CA LYS A 223 12.71 -12.60 4.96
C LYS A 223 12.80 -13.95 4.25
N CYS A 224 12.76 -13.99 2.93
CA CYS A 224 12.97 -15.23 2.17
C CYS A 224 14.42 -15.73 2.23
N ALA A 225 15.42 -14.85 2.31
CA ALA A 225 16.80 -15.26 2.54
C ALA A 225 17.01 -15.85 3.95
N GLU A 226 16.28 -15.36 4.96
CA GLU A 226 16.32 -15.86 6.34
C GLU A 226 15.75 -17.28 6.48
N VAL A 227 14.72 -17.65 5.70
CA VAL A 227 14.11 -18.99 5.76
C VAL A 227 15.13 -20.10 5.53
N LYS A 228 16.09 -19.90 4.61
CA LYS A 228 17.13 -20.89 4.33
C LYS A 228 17.99 -21.22 5.56
N ARG A 229 18.08 -20.32 6.54
CA ARG A 229 18.84 -20.51 7.79
C ARG A 229 18.00 -21.12 8.92
N GLU A 230 16.68 -21.17 8.74
CA GLU A 230 15.71 -21.69 9.71
C GLU A 230 15.21 -23.10 9.36
N LEU A 231 15.65 -23.66 8.22
CA LEU A 231 15.41 -25.06 7.82
C LEU A 231 16.56 -25.94 8.33
N PRO A 232 16.30 -27.16 8.86
CA PRO A 232 17.36 -28.15 9.08
C PRO A 232 18.07 -28.42 7.76
N GLU A 233 19.40 -28.46 7.77
CA GLU A 233 20.17 -28.99 6.63
C GLU A 233 19.77 -30.46 6.42
N GLU A 234 19.36 -30.82 5.20
CA GLU A 234 19.17 -32.22 4.80
C GLU A 234 20.51 -32.91 4.59
#